data_AF-A0A3N9N7C0-F1
#
_entry.id   AF-A0A3N9N7C0-F1
#
_cell.length_a   1.000
_cell.length_b   1.000
_cell.length_c   1.000
_cell.angle_alpha   90.00
_cell.angle_beta   90.00
_cell.angle_gamma   90.00
#
_symmetry.space_group_name_H-M   'P 1'
#
loop_
_entity.id
_entity.type
_entity.pdbx_description
1 polymer ?
#
loop_
_entity_poly.entity_id
_entity_poly.type
_entity_poly.pdbx_seq_one_letter_code
_entity_poly.pdbx_strand_id
1 'polypeptide(L)'
;AKDRYAIELADKILVNAAGNYYINDKPTGAVVGQQPFGGGRASGTNDKAGSYLNIIRWLTPRTIKENYDPPRDYRYPFMQEK
;
A
#
# COMPACT_ATOMS: atom_id res chain seq x y z
N ALA A 1 17.91 19.26 -10.35
CA ALA A 1 17.15 19.04 -11.60
C ALA A 1 16.12 20.16 -11.79
N LYS A 2 16.36 20.99 -12.80
CA LYS A 2 15.41 22.00 -13.28
C LYS A 2 14.74 21.57 -14.61
N ASP A 3 15.29 20.55 -15.27
CA ASP A 3 14.73 19.92 -16.46
C ASP A 3 13.71 18.85 -16.08
N ARG A 4 12.49 18.99 -16.59
CA ARG A 4 11.38 18.06 -16.35
C ARG A 4 11.54 16.75 -17.09
N TYR A 5 12.07 16.75 -18.30
CA TYR A 5 12.29 15.53 -19.07
C TYR A 5 13.31 14.62 -18.39
N ALA A 6 14.38 15.20 -17.83
CA ALA A 6 15.37 14.45 -17.07
C ALA A 6 14.77 13.80 -15.81
N ILE A 7 13.88 14.50 -15.09
CA ILE A 7 13.19 13.97 -13.91
C ILE A 7 12.28 12.81 -14.29
N GLU A 8 11.46 12.97 -15.34
CA GLU A 8 10.54 11.93 -15.79
C GLU A 8 11.27 10.69 -16.30
N LEU A 9 12.38 10.87 -17.01
CA LEU A 9 13.23 9.76 -17.46
C LEU A 9 13.81 9.01 -16.25
N ALA A 10 14.34 9.74 -15.26
CA ALA A 10 14.89 9.15 -14.05
C ALA A 10 13.82 8.41 -13.23
N ASP A 11 12.63 8.98 -13.06
CA ASP A 11 11.50 8.36 -12.37
C ASP A 11 11.14 7.00 -12.99
N LYS A 12 11.01 6.96 -14.32
CA LYS A 12 10.72 5.72 -15.07
C LYS A 12 11.81 4.66 -14.91
N ILE A 13 13.08 5.05 -15.05
CA ILE A 13 14.21 4.10 -15.01
C ILE A 13 14.47 3.61 -13.57
N LEU A 14 14.27 4.47 -12.56
CA LEU A 14 14.64 4.22 -11.17
C LEU A 14 13.47 3.79 -10.28
N VAL A 15 12.27 3.62 -10.82
CA VAL A 15 11.03 3.30 -10.07
C VAL A 15 11.18 2.14 -9.07
N ASN A 16 11.98 1.12 -9.41
CA ASN A 16 12.23 -0.05 -8.56
C ASN A 16 13.62 -0.03 -7.90
N ALA A 17 14.43 1.00 -8.16
CA ALA A 17 15.80 1.11 -7.66
C ALA A 17 15.88 1.67 -6.23
N ALA A 18 14.91 2.50 -5.83
CA ALA A 18 14.86 3.09 -4.50
C ALA A 18 13.44 3.00 -3.94
N GLY A 19 13.32 2.66 -2.65
CA GLY A 19 12.03 2.72 -1.98
C GLY A 19 11.67 4.12 -1.49
N ASN A 20 12.65 4.98 -1.26
CA ASN A 20 12.47 6.40 -1.00
C ASN A 20 13.32 7.17 -2.02
N TYR A 21 12.63 7.87 -2.94
CA TYR A 21 13.24 8.63 -4.03
C TYR A 21 13.04 10.12 -3.77
N TYR A 22 14.09 10.92 -3.97
CA TYR A 22 14.11 12.34 -3.66
C TYR A 22 14.55 13.14 -4.88
N ILE A 23 13.84 14.22 -5.18
CA ILE A 23 14.15 15.14 -6.28
C ILE A 23 14.62 16.45 -5.64
N ASN A 24 15.83 16.89 -5.97
CA ASN A 24 16.43 18.14 -5.49
C ASN A 24 16.60 18.24 -3.97
N ASP A 25 16.60 17.11 -3.28
CA ASP A 25 16.88 17.03 -1.85
C ASP A 25 17.83 15.86 -1.59
N LYS A 26 18.49 15.88 -0.44
CA LYS A 26 19.37 14.79 0.00
C LYS A 26 18.54 13.53 0.28
N PRO A 27 19.06 12.31 0.02
CA PRO A 27 18.28 11.07 0.15
C PRO A 27 18.20 10.54 1.59
N THR A 28 18.20 11.43 2.59
CA THR A 28 18.23 11.11 4.02
C THR A 28 17.28 12.00 4.81
N GLY A 29 16.95 11.61 6.05
CA GLY A 29 16.13 12.44 6.94
C GLY A 29 14.63 12.32 6.69
N ALA A 30 14.15 11.11 6.40
CA ALA A 30 12.72 10.84 6.32
C ALA A 30 12.02 11.19 7.64
N VAL A 31 10.93 11.94 7.55
CA VAL A 31 10.13 12.39 8.71
C VAL A 31 8.90 11.49 8.87
N VAL A 32 8.63 11.06 10.10
CA VAL A 32 7.46 10.24 10.44
C VAL A 32 6.18 10.94 10.00
N GLY A 33 5.28 10.20 9.33
CA GLY A 33 4.02 10.74 8.81
C GLY A 33 4.13 11.54 7.51
N GLN A 34 5.34 11.83 7.01
CA GLN A 34 5.53 12.52 5.73
C GLN A 34 6.15 11.63 4.66
N GLN A 35 7.26 10.97 4.96
CA GLN A 35 7.94 10.06 4.01
C GLN A 35 8.13 8.69 4.65
N PRO A 36 7.12 7.80 4.62
CA PRO A 36 7.27 6.43 5.12
C PRO A 36 8.51 5.76 4.53
N PHE A 37 9.36 5.23 5.41
CA PHE A 37 10.70 4.80 5.03
C PHE A 37 10.76 3.29 4.81
N GLY A 38 11.43 2.88 3.74
CA GLY A 38 11.66 1.47 3.42
C GLY A 38 12.04 1.26 1.97
N GLY A 39 12.67 0.14 1.66
CA GLY A 39 13.02 -0.27 0.30
C GLY A 39 12.98 -1.78 0.13
N GLY A 40 12.87 -2.22 -1.12
CA GLY A 40 12.87 -3.63 -1.49
C GLY A 40 14.27 -4.15 -1.86
N ARG A 41 14.31 -5.25 -2.64
CA ARG A 41 15.53 -5.96 -3.02
C ARG A 41 16.29 -6.43 -1.76
N ALA A 42 17.61 -6.37 -1.76
CA ALA A 42 18.43 -6.68 -0.59
C ALA A 42 18.23 -5.72 0.59
N SER A 43 17.47 -4.62 0.43
CA SER A 43 17.22 -3.64 1.50
C SER A 43 16.14 -4.10 2.50
N GLY A 44 15.40 -5.19 2.19
CA GLY A 44 14.40 -5.78 3.07
C GLY A 44 12.99 -5.85 2.47
N THR A 45 11.99 -5.90 3.35
CA THR A 45 10.58 -6.21 3.03
C THR A 45 9.75 -5.01 2.61
N ASN A 46 10.27 -3.79 2.75
CA ASN A 46 9.58 -2.54 2.41
C ASN A 46 8.23 -2.33 3.12
N ASP A 47 8.11 -2.70 4.40
CA ASP A 47 6.87 -2.53 5.20
C ASP A 47 6.56 -1.07 5.57
N LYS A 48 7.31 -0.10 5.01
CA LYS A 48 7.11 1.36 5.15
C LYS A 48 6.90 1.83 6.60
N ALA A 49 7.92 1.61 7.43
CA ALA A 49 7.95 2.10 8.81
C ALA A 49 7.73 3.61 8.87
N GLY A 50 7.05 4.07 9.93
CA GLY A 50 6.53 5.44 10.02
C GLY A 50 5.17 5.65 9.34
N SER A 51 4.51 4.57 8.90
CA SER A 51 3.12 4.57 8.41
C SER A 51 2.29 3.42 8.99
N TYR A 52 0.98 3.46 8.77
CA TYR A 52 0.04 2.39 9.12
C TYR A 52 0.40 1.03 8.50
N LEU A 53 1.10 1.00 7.36
CA LEU A 53 1.48 -0.23 6.68
C LEU A 53 2.40 -1.12 7.53
N ASN A 54 3.22 -0.52 8.40
CA ASN A 54 4.04 -1.31 9.30
C ASN A 54 3.20 -1.89 10.45
N ILE A 55 2.21 -1.14 10.94
CA ILE A 55 1.36 -1.57 12.06
C ILE A 55 0.56 -2.82 11.69
N ILE A 56 0.02 -2.89 10.48
CA ILE A 56 -0.76 -4.07 10.03
C ILE A 56 0.05 -5.36 9.97
N ARG A 57 1.39 -5.30 9.92
CA ARG A 57 2.26 -6.49 9.98
C ARG A 57 2.18 -7.19 11.33
N TRP A 58 1.80 -6.46 12.39
CA TRP A 58 1.73 -6.94 13.76
C TRP A 58 0.31 -7.23 14.24
N LEU A 59 -0.68 -7.09 13.36
CA LEU A 59 -2.08 -7.32 13.66
C LEU A 59 -2.58 -8.61 13.01
N THR A 60 -3.52 -9.28 13.68
CA THR A 60 -4.33 -10.36 13.08
C THR A 60 -5.78 -9.89 13.04
N PRO A 61 -6.23 -9.26 11.94
CA PRO A 61 -7.57 -8.66 11.87
C PRO A 61 -8.67 -9.73 11.90
N ARG A 62 -9.77 -9.44 12.60
CA ARG A 62 -11.00 -10.25 12.62
C ARG A 62 -12.19 -9.39 12.23
N THR A 63 -12.96 -9.82 11.24
CA THR A 63 -14.25 -9.22 10.88
C THR A 63 -15.38 -9.98 11.55
N ILE A 64 -16.38 -9.25 12.05
CA ILE A 64 -17.59 -9.82 12.65
C ILE A 64 -18.79 -9.22 11.93
N LYS A 65 -19.72 -10.08 11.50
CA LYS A 65 -20.99 -9.68 10.91
C LYS A 65 -22.11 -10.30 11.73
N GLU A 66 -23.05 -9.48 12.15
CA GLU A 66 -24.34 -9.91 12.68
C GLU A 66 -25.42 -9.61 11.64
N ASN A 67 -26.31 -10.56 11.37
CA ASN A 67 -27.46 -10.35 10.51
C ASN A 67 -28.73 -10.48 11.35
N TYR A 68 -29.47 -9.38 11.53
CA TYR A 68 -30.66 -9.33 12.36
C TYR A 68 -31.88 -10.01 11.73
N ASP A 69 -31.88 -10.25 10.40
CA ASP A 69 -32.90 -11.05 9.71
C ASP A 69 -32.22 -11.97 8.66
N PRO A 70 -31.72 -13.15 9.09
CA PRO A 70 -31.12 -14.09 8.16
C PRO A 70 -32.15 -14.68 7.19
N PRO A 71 -31.74 -14.98 5.94
CA PRO A 71 -32.62 -15.66 5.00
C PRO A 71 -33.05 -17.01 5.59
N ARG A 72 -34.36 -17.28 5.50
CA ARG A 72 -34.96 -18.54 5.97
C ARG A 72 -34.95 -19.64 4.90
N ASP A 73 -34.65 -19.27 3.66
CA ASP A 73 -34.57 -20.14 2.49
C ASP A 73 -33.24 -19.90 1.77
N TYR A 74 -32.61 -20.98 1.30
CA TYR A 74 -31.34 -20.93 0.57
C TYR A 74 -31.53 -20.62 -0.92
N ARG A 75 -32.74 -20.80 -1.45
CA ARG A 75 -33.05 -20.67 -2.87
C ARG A 75 -33.06 -19.22 -3.29
N TYR A 76 -32.49 -18.96 -4.47
CA TYR A 76 -32.47 -17.63 -5.07
C TYR A 76 -33.64 -17.46 -6.05
N PRO A 77 -34.12 -16.23 -6.30
CA PRO A 77 -35.26 -15.98 -7.19
C PRO A 77 -35.13 -16.58 -8.60
N PHE A 78 -33.92 -16.71 -9.15
CA PHE A 78 -33.70 -17.29 -10.48
C PHE A 78 -33.85 -18.82 -10.54
N MET A 79 -33.95 -19.50 -9.39
CA MET A 79 -34.12 -20.96 -9.31
C MET A 79 -35.59 -21.38 -9.37
N GLN A 80 -36.51 -20.42 -9.42
CA GLN A 80 -37.94 -20.71 -9.57
C GLN A 80 -38.22 -21.10 -11.03
N GLU A 81 -38.97 -22.17 -11.25
CA GLU A 81 -39.56 -22.46 -12.56
C GLU A 81 -40.50 -21.32 -12.95
N LYS A 82 -40.54 -20.99 -14.25
CA LYS A 82 -41.41 -19.95 -14.79
C LYS A 82 -42.87 -20.34 -14.73
#